data_AF-A0A8I2J741-F1
#
_entry.id   AF-A0A8I2J741-F1
#
_cell.length_a   1.000
_cell.length_b   1.000
_cell.length_c   1.000
_cell.angle_alpha   90.00
_cell.angle_beta   90.00
_cell.angle_gamma   90.00
#
_symmetry.space_group_name_H-M   'P 1'
#
loop_
_entity.id
_entity.type
_entity.pdbx_description
1 polymer ?
#
loop_
_entity_poly.entity_id
_entity_poly.type
_entity_poly.pdbx_seq_one_letter_code
_entity_poly.pdbx_strand_id
1 'polypeptide(L)'
;MRGLTDGRTPGESGRTTQAASTAVAVFVALGVSLAGCGTGGTGARDEGPAHADTVGGSASSSPAPAAKASPSPSKAPDRVDAVRLVKADPKVSPEVKRELKPCVADEYPVDVSYGKLTDGSAEDVVVNVLTCGDAVGVGSYVYREEDGAYQNVFKAEEPPVYAEIDRGDLVVTKQVYDKGDPVSSPSGENVITYRWASDRFTEEYRTHNDYSKAAGNAPTPAPEPDS
;
A
#
# COMPACT_ATOMS: atom_id res chain seq x y z
N MET A 1 23.72 -55.46 39.61
CA MET A 1 24.05 -54.09 40.06
C MET A 1 25.55 -53.86 39.83
N ARG A 2 25.91 -52.67 39.32
CA ARG A 2 27.27 -52.19 38.93
C ARG A 2 27.79 -52.83 37.64
N GLY A 3 28.27 -52.15 36.60
CA GLY A 3 28.64 -50.74 36.43
C GLY A 3 30.03 -50.64 35.78
N LEU A 4 30.12 -49.80 34.75
CA LEU A 4 31.31 -49.15 34.17
C LEU A 4 32.25 -49.88 33.16
N THR A 5 32.29 -49.24 31.98
CA THR A 5 33.45 -48.75 31.18
C THR A 5 34.35 -49.70 30.39
N ASP A 6 34.22 -49.49 29.08
CA ASP A 6 35.25 -49.01 28.12
C ASP A 6 36.37 -49.98 27.67
N GLY A 7 36.58 -50.02 26.36
CA GLY A 7 37.42 -51.02 25.71
C GLY A 7 37.53 -50.82 24.20
N ARG A 8 38.20 -49.73 23.84
CA ARG A 8 38.69 -49.33 22.52
C ARG A 8 39.33 -50.47 21.69
N THR A 9 38.95 -50.59 20.42
CA THR A 9 39.67 -51.36 19.38
C THR A 9 40.60 -50.47 18.54
N PRO A 10 41.75 -50.97 18.07
CA PRO A 10 42.75 -50.19 17.35
C PRO A 10 42.79 -50.42 15.82
N GLY A 11 43.22 -49.37 15.11
CA GLY A 11 44.05 -49.44 13.90
C GLY A 11 43.33 -49.52 12.56
N GLU A 12 43.46 -48.49 11.71
CA GLU A 12 44.22 -48.64 10.47
C GLU A 12 44.63 -47.26 9.91
N SER A 13 45.70 -47.30 9.13
CA SER A 13 46.63 -46.22 8.85
C SER A 13 46.31 -45.46 7.56
N GLY A 14 46.67 -44.16 7.57
CA GLY A 14 47.37 -43.54 6.44
C GLY A 14 46.51 -42.90 5.34
N ARG A 15 46.49 -41.56 5.34
CA ARG A 15 47.18 -40.80 4.28
C ARG A 15 47.21 -39.30 4.61
N THR A 16 48.41 -38.83 4.88
CA THR A 16 48.83 -37.45 4.72
C THR A 16 48.80 -37.05 3.25
N THR A 17 48.20 -35.91 2.92
CA THR A 17 48.70 -35.03 1.85
C THR A 17 48.41 -33.59 2.23
N GLN A 18 49.47 -32.95 2.71
CA GLN A 18 49.64 -31.50 2.72
C GLN A 18 50.01 -31.09 1.29
N ALA A 19 49.36 -30.07 0.73
CA ALA A 19 49.92 -29.29 -0.36
C ALA A 19 49.32 -27.89 -0.36
N ALA A 20 50.08 -26.96 0.22
CA ALA A 20 49.96 -25.54 -0.03
C ALA A 20 50.39 -25.24 -1.47
N SER A 21 49.77 -24.26 -2.13
CA SER A 21 50.42 -23.47 -3.18
C SER A 21 49.65 -22.16 -3.40
N THR A 22 50.26 -21.09 -2.91
CA THR A 22 50.07 -19.70 -3.32
C THR A 22 50.34 -19.53 -4.82
N ALA A 23 49.43 -18.89 -5.54
CA ALA A 23 49.75 -18.27 -6.83
C ALA A 23 49.03 -16.92 -6.93
N VAL A 24 49.79 -15.86 -6.63
CA VAL A 24 49.47 -14.48 -6.96
C VAL A 24 49.69 -14.32 -8.46
N ALA A 25 48.67 -13.88 -9.20
CA ALA A 25 48.80 -13.41 -10.57
C ALA A 25 48.22 -11.99 -10.66
N VAL A 26 49.11 -11.01 -10.67
CA VAL A 26 48.83 -9.62 -11.06
C VAL A 26 49.45 -9.43 -12.44
N PHE A 27 48.66 -9.13 -13.48
CA PHE A 27 49.09 -8.29 -14.61
C PHE A 27 47.88 -7.78 -15.42
N VAL A 28 47.59 -6.49 -15.18
CA VAL A 28 47.16 -5.38 -16.06
C VAL A 28 46.61 -5.71 -17.46
N ALA A 29 45.38 -5.25 -17.72
CA ALA A 29 44.99 -4.70 -19.02
C ALA A 29 44.19 -3.40 -18.81
N LEU A 30 44.85 -2.28 -19.08
CA LEU A 30 44.25 -0.96 -19.26
C LEU A 30 43.44 -0.96 -20.57
N GLY A 31 42.21 -0.45 -20.51
CA GLY A 31 41.46 -0.12 -21.72
C GLY A 31 39.96 -0.20 -21.54
N VAL A 32 39.33 0.78 -20.89
CA VAL A 32 37.92 1.10 -21.15
C VAL A 32 37.85 2.52 -21.65
N SER A 33 37.44 2.61 -22.91
CA SER A 33 37.34 3.79 -23.74
C SER A 33 36.35 4.81 -23.17
N LEU A 34 36.80 6.06 -23.04
CA LEU A 34 35.92 7.22 -22.91
C LEU A 34 35.37 7.57 -24.30
N ALA A 35 34.11 7.21 -24.58
CA ALA A 35 33.34 7.82 -25.66
C ALA A 35 31.84 7.53 -25.50
N GLY A 36 31.02 8.59 -25.33
CA GLY A 36 29.58 8.52 -25.59
C GLY A 36 28.67 9.24 -24.59
N CYS A 37 28.77 10.57 -24.46
CA CYS A 37 27.60 11.37 -24.09
C CYS A 37 26.67 11.42 -25.31
N GLY A 38 25.43 10.92 -25.19
CA GLY A 38 24.48 10.97 -26.30
C GLY A 38 23.10 10.38 -26.03
N THR A 39 22.16 11.29 -25.73
CA THR A 39 20.70 11.21 -25.94
C THR A 39 19.84 10.54 -24.86
N GLY A 40 18.91 11.35 -24.34
CA GLY A 40 17.83 10.95 -23.44
C GLY A 40 16.99 12.15 -23.01
N GLY A 41 16.68 13.05 -23.94
CA GLY A 41 15.66 14.07 -23.72
C GLY A 41 14.25 13.48 -23.84
N THR A 42 13.30 14.19 -23.24
CA THR A 42 11.83 14.04 -23.20
C THR A 42 11.31 13.47 -21.87
N GLY A 43 10.56 14.20 -21.05
CA GLY A 43 10.08 15.57 -21.19
C GLY A 43 9.53 16.08 -19.87
N ALA A 44 9.76 17.36 -19.60
CA ALA A 44 8.85 18.09 -18.73
C ALA A 44 7.51 18.13 -19.48
N ARG A 45 6.50 17.44 -18.94
CA ARG A 45 5.12 17.68 -19.32
C ARG A 45 4.75 19.03 -18.72
N ASP A 46 4.82 20.06 -19.56
CA ASP A 46 4.19 21.35 -19.28
C ASP A 46 2.69 21.14 -19.47
N GLU A 47 2.02 20.71 -18.40
CA GLU A 47 0.57 20.66 -18.35
C GLU A 47 0.07 22.11 -18.19
N GLY A 48 -0.06 22.80 -19.33
CA GLY A 48 -0.67 24.13 -19.39
C GLY A 48 -2.10 24.12 -18.83
N PRO A 49 -2.61 25.27 -18.37
CA PRO A 49 -3.87 25.33 -17.62
C PRO A 49 -5.04 24.81 -18.45
N ALA A 50 -5.81 23.90 -17.86
CA ALA A 50 -7.03 23.37 -18.44
C ALA A 50 -8.05 24.50 -18.64
N HIS A 51 -8.32 24.84 -19.90
CA HIS A 51 -9.41 25.74 -20.26
C HIS A 51 -10.75 25.06 -19.96
N ALA A 52 -11.52 25.67 -19.06
CA ALA A 52 -12.92 25.33 -18.86
C ALA A 52 -13.74 25.98 -19.98
N ASP A 53 -14.01 25.24 -21.06
CA ASP A 53 -15.00 25.65 -22.04
C ASP A 53 -16.40 25.28 -21.56
N THR A 54 -17.00 26.22 -20.81
CA THR A 54 -18.45 26.34 -20.68
C THR A 54 -19.04 26.72 -22.04
N VAL A 55 -19.65 25.77 -22.74
CA VAL A 55 -20.47 26.08 -23.92
C VAL A 55 -21.95 25.92 -23.57
N GLY A 56 -22.57 27.04 -23.20
CA GLY A 56 -24.00 27.24 -23.39
C GLY A 56 -24.23 27.79 -24.79
N GLY A 57 -25.22 27.25 -25.53
CA GLY A 57 -25.60 27.80 -26.83
C GLY A 57 -26.53 26.90 -27.65
N SER A 58 -27.78 27.34 -27.77
CA SER A 58 -28.94 26.64 -28.33
C SER A 58 -28.95 26.43 -29.86
N ALA A 59 -29.65 25.35 -30.27
CA ALA A 59 -30.44 25.11 -31.48
C ALA A 59 -29.78 24.99 -32.88
N SER A 60 -29.91 23.81 -33.51
CA SER A 60 -30.61 23.62 -34.80
C SER A 60 -30.79 22.13 -35.15
N SER A 61 -31.92 21.80 -35.77
CA SER A 61 -32.48 20.45 -35.99
C SER A 61 -32.27 19.88 -37.40
N SER A 62 -31.89 18.58 -37.51
CA SER A 62 -32.24 17.65 -38.60
C SER A 62 -31.93 16.18 -38.23
N PRO A 63 -32.63 15.16 -38.79
CA PRO A 63 -32.76 13.84 -38.15
C PRO A 63 -31.95 12.67 -38.77
N ALA A 64 -31.81 11.61 -37.95
CA ALA A 64 -31.39 10.21 -38.20
C ALA A 64 -29.88 9.88 -38.08
N PRO A 65 -29.46 8.65 -37.68
CA PRO A 65 -30.23 7.40 -37.50
C PRO A 65 -30.14 6.78 -36.09
N ALA A 66 -31.01 5.78 -35.84
CA ALA A 66 -31.17 5.04 -34.60
C ALA A 66 -29.84 4.65 -33.93
N ALA A 67 -29.66 5.12 -32.69
CA ALA A 67 -28.61 4.65 -31.81
C ALA A 67 -28.79 3.14 -31.58
N LYS A 68 -27.89 2.35 -32.15
CA LYS A 68 -27.65 0.98 -31.68
C LYS A 68 -27.40 1.07 -30.18
N ALA A 69 -28.18 0.32 -29.42
CA ALA A 69 -27.91 0.09 -28.01
C ALA A 69 -26.43 -0.27 -27.84
N SER A 70 -25.69 0.55 -27.09
CA SER A 70 -24.35 0.19 -26.65
C SER A 70 -24.43 -1.15 -25.95
N PRO A 71 -23.52 -2.11 -26.25
CA PRO A 71 -23.50 -3.39 -25.57
C PRO A 71 -23.29 -3.14 -24.08
N SER A 72 -24.16 -3.73 -23.24
CA SER A 72 -24.02 -3.77 -21.79
C SER A 72 -22.58 -4.12 -21.40
N PRO A 73 -22.01 -3.50 -20.36
CA PRO A 73 -20.66 -3.83 -19.94
C PRO A 73 -20.59 -5.32 -19.61
N SER A 74 -19.67 -6.00 -20.30
CA SER A 74 -19.28 -7.38 -20.03
C SER A 74 -19.13 -7.56 -18.52
N LYS A 75 -19.86 -8.53 -17.95
CA LYS A 75 -19.92 -8.85 -16.53
C LYS A 75 -18.49 -8.94 -15.99
N ALA A 76 -18.02 -7.88 -15.32
CA ALA A 76 -16.88 -7.96 -14.45
C ALA A 76 -17.16 -9.11 -13.47
N PRO A 77 -16.14 -9.89 -13.04
CA PRO A 77 -16.33 -10.83 -11.94
C PRO A 77 -17.08 -10.11 -10.82
N ASP A 78 -18.08 -10.76 -10.24
CA ASP A 78 -19.02 -10.13 -9.30
C ASP A 78 -18.22 -9.44 -8.18
N ARG A 79 -18.08 -8.12 -8.29
CA ARG A 79 -17.31 -7.33 -7.34
C ARG A 79 -17.94 -7.50 -5.97
N VAL A 80 -17.11 -7.75 -4.97
CA VAL A 80 -17.55 -7.94 -3.58
C VAL A 80 -18.26 -6.69 -3.08
N ASP A 81 -19.39 -6.87 -2.40
CA ASP A 81 -20.06 -5.81 -1.64
C ASP A 81 -19.25 -5.51 -0.37
N ALA A 82 -18.29 -4.59 -0.48
CA ALA A 82 -17.36 -4.24 0.59
C ALA A 82 -18.08 -3.67 1.82
N VAL A 83 -19.13 -2.87 1.63
CA VAL A 83 -19.91 -2.29 2.74
C VAL A 83 -20.58 -3.39 3.54
N ARG A 84 -21.25 -4.33 2.85
CA ARG A 84 -21.89 -5.47 3.51
C ARG A 84 -20.86 -6.36 4.20
N LEU A 85 -19.71 -6.58 3.56
CA LEU A 85 -18.62 -7.39 4.12
C LEU A 85 -18.13 -6.81 5.46
N VAL A 86 -17.77 -5.52 5.48
CA VAL A 86 -17.29 -4.84 6.71
C VAL A 86 -18.38 -4.75 7.78
N LYS A 87 -19.64 -4.48 7.40
CA LYS A 87 -20.75 -4.43 8.37
C LYS A 87 -21.03 -5.80 9.01
N ALA A 88 -20.94 -6.88 8.22
CA ALA A 88 -21.20 -8.24 8.69
C ALA A 88 -20.04 -8.83 9.50
N ASP A 89 -18.80 -8.38 9.28
CA ASP A 89 -17.61 -8.93 9.93
C ASP A 89 -17.62 -8.66 11.45
N PRO A 90 -17.65 -9.69 12.32
CA PRO A 90 -17.62 -9.51 13.77
C PRO A 90 -16.26 -9.01 14.31
N LYS A 91 -15.19 -9.08 13.52
CA LYS A 91 -13.86 -8.56 13.91
C LYS A 91 -13.79 -7.03 13.81
N VAL A 92 -14.67 -6.41 13.02
CA VAL A 92 -14.75 -4.96 12.85
C VAL A 92 -15.39 -4.31 14.07
N SER A 93 -14.77 -3.27 14.62
CA SER A 93 -15.28 -2.62 15.83
C SER A 93 -16.63 -1.91 15.60
N PRO A 94 -17.46 -1.80 16.65
CA PRO A 94 -18.67 -0.98 16.61
C PRO A 94 -18.40 0.47 16.20
N GLU A 95 -17.25 1.02 16.58
CA GLU A 95 -16.80 2.38 16.25
C GLU A 95 -16.72 2.58 14.75
N VAL A 96 -15.96 1.73 14.04
CA VAL A 96 -15.85 1.83 12.57
C VAL A 96 -17.19 1.55 11.89
N LYS A 97 -18.00 0.61 12.40
CA LYS A 97 -19.34 0.35 11.84
C LYS A 97 -20.28 1.54 11.95
N ARG A 98 -20.14 2.39 12.97
CA ARG A 98 -20.92 3.63 13.12
C ARG A 98 -20.50 4.70 12.11
N GLU A 99 -19.22 4.77 11.77
CA GLU A 99 -18.69 5.66 10.72
C GLU A 99 -19.04 5.15 9.30
N LEU A 100 -19.19 3.84 9.12
CA LEU A 100 -19.61 3.23 7.85
C LEU A 100 -21.11 3.40 7.57
N LYS A 101 -21.51 4.64 7.33
CA LYS A 101 -22.84 5.08 6.90
C LYS A 101 -22.73 5.82 5.55
N PRO A 102 -23.82 5.93 4.78
CA PRO A 102 -23.78 6.72 3.55
C PRO A 102 -23.41 8.18 3.86
N CYS A 103 -22.54 8.76 3.04
CA CYS A 103 -22.15 10.17 3.10
C CYS A 103 -23.17 11.06 2.40
N VAL A 104 -23.57 10.65 1.20
CA VAL A 104 -24.59 11.30 0.39
C VAL A 104 -25.41 10.21 -0.29
N ALA A 105 -26.73 10.26 -0.16
CA ALA A 105 -27.64 9.24 -0.67
C ALA A 105 -27.21 7.82 -0.25
N ASP A 106 -26.77 6.99 -1.20
CA ASP A 106 -26.33 5.61 -0.98
C ASP A 106 -24.80 5.43 -1.13
N GLU A 107 -24.04 6.51 -1.23
CA GLU A 107 -22.58 6.47 -1.39
C GLU A 107 -21.89 6.35 -0.02
N TYR A 108 -21.10 5.29 0.16
CA TYR A 108 -20.36 5.01 1.39
C TYR A 108 -18.90 5.46 1.30
N PRO A 109 -18.27 5.87 2.43
CA PRO A 109 -16.88 6.29 2.46
C PRO A 109 -15.95 5.06 2.52
N VAL A 110 -15.92 4.29 1.44
CA VAL A 110 -15.04 3.12 1.32
C VAL A 110 -14.15 3.27 0.10
N ASP A 111 -12.87 2.96 0.27
CA ASP A 111 -11.95 2.68 -0.84
C ASP A 111 -11.67 1.18 -0.88
N VAL A 112 -11.67 0.61 -2.09
CA VAL A 112 -11.58 -0.84 -2.32
C VAL A 112 -10.54 -1.14 -3.38
N SER A 113 -9.52 -1.88 -3.00
CA SER A 113 -8.47 -2.37 -3.89
C SER A 113 -8.48 -3.89 -3.95
N TYR A 114 -8.16 -4.44 -5.13
CA TYR A 114 -8.08 -5.88 -5.37
C TYR A 114 -6.67 -6.24 -5.81
N GLY A 115 -6.13 -7.33 -5.27
CA GLY A 115 -4.80 -7.80 -5.67
C GLY A 115 -4.40 -9.10 -4.99
N LYS A 116 -3.21 -9.59 -5.33
CA LYS A 116 -2.63 -10.79 -4.72
C LYS A 116 -1.72 -10.40 -3.56
N LEU A 117 -2.21 -10.61 -2.35
CA LEU A 117 -1.48 -10.42 -1.09
C LEU A 117 -1.26 -11.74 -0.35
N THR A 118 -2.17 -12.69 -0.52
CA THR A 118 -2.13 -14.04 0.08
C THR A 118 -1.90 -15.11 -0.99
N ASP A 119 -1.74 -16.36 -0.56
CA ASP A 119 -1.60 -17.53 -1.44
C ASP A 119 -2.96 -18.09 -1.93
N GLY A 120 -4.04 -17.33 -1.76
CA GLY A 120 -5.39 -17.69 -2.24
C GLY A 120 -5.52 -17.68 -3.77
N SER A 121 -6.50 -18.44 -4.27
CA SER A 121 -6.77 -18.54 -5.72
C SER A 121 -7.49 -17.31 -6.28
N ALA A 122 -8.37 -16.68 -5.50
CA ALA A 122 -9.02 -15.41 -5.83
C ALA A 122 -8.17 -14.19 -5.45
N GLU A 123 -8.51 -13.01 -5.96
CA GLU A 123 -7.90 -11.75 -5.49
C GLU A 123 -8.34 -11.47 -4.05
N ASP A 124 -7.41 -11.00 -3.23
CA ASP A 124 -7.68 -10.43 -1.92
C ASP A 124 -8.29 -9.04 -2.09
N VAL A 125 -9.13 -8.64 -1.14
CA VAL A 125 -9.82 -7.36 -1.13
C VAL A 125 -9.31 -6.53 0.03
N VAL A 126 -8.67 -5.41 -0.28
CA VAL A 126 -8.33 -4.38 0.70
C VAL A 126 -9.50 -3.40 0.77
N VAL A 127 -10.03 -3.18 1.97
CA VAL A 127 -11.10 -2.21 2.21
C VAL A 127 -10.63 -1.20 3.24
N ASN A 128 -10.56 0.07 2.83
CA ASN A 128 -10.35 1.21 3.72
C ASN A 128 -11.71 1.88 4.00
N VAL A 129 -12.06 2.04 5.27
CA VAL A 129 -13.21 2.85 5.69
C VAL A 129 -12.71 4.22 6.05
N LEU A 130 -13.32 5.24 5.47
CA LEU A 130 -12.93 6.63 5.59
C LEU A 130 -14.03 7.44 6.29
N THR A 131 -13.70 8.65 6.72
CA THR A 131 -14.69 9.67 7.07
C THR A 131 -15.29 10.29 5.81
N CYS A 132 -16.56 10.70 5.88
CA CYS A 132 -17.28 11.25 4.73
C CYS A 132 -16.79 12.62 4.24
N GLY A 133 -16.19 13.43 5.11
CA GLY A 133 -15.87 14.83 4.80
C GLY A 133 -14.44 15.02 4.28
N ASP A 134 -13.48 14.45 4.99
CA ASP A 134 -12.05 14.66 4.81
C ASP A 134 -11.30 13.38 4.38
N ALA A 135 -12.03 12.29 4.09
CA ALA A 135 -11.48 11.02 3.61
C ALA A 135 -10.38 10.44 4.53
N VAL A 136 -10.45 10.71 5.83
CA VAL A 136 -9.51 10.23 6.84
C VAL A 136 -9.83 8.77 7.13
N GLY A 137 -8.83 7.90 6.98
CA GLY A 137 -9.00 6.47 7.21
C GLY A 137 -9.21 6.12 8.69
N VAL A 138 -10.35 5.51 8.98
CA VAL A 138 -10.74 5.06 10.33
C VAL A 138 -10.54 3.55 10.53
N GLY A 139 -10.37 2.80 9.44
CA GLY A 139 -9.99 1.40 9.51
C GLY A 139 -9.62 0.81 8.15
N SER A 140 -8.71 -0.15 8.17
CA SER A 140 -8.22 -0.86 6.99
C SER A 140 -8.28 -2.37 7.23
N TYR A 141 -8.77 -3.10 6.23
CA TYR A 141 -9.01 -4.54 6.32
C TYR A 141 -8.51 -5.25 5.07
N VAL A 142 -8.04 -6.48 5.22
CA VAL A 142 -7.81 -7.39 4.09
C VAL A 142 -8.71 -8.60 4.23
N TYR A 143 -9.46 -8.88 3.18
CA TYR A 143 -10.31 -10.05 3.06
C TYR A 143 -9.77 -11.00 2.00
N ARG A 144 -9.60 -12.26 2.38
CA ARG A 144 -9.18 -13.35 1.51
C ARG A 144 -10.37 -14.28 1.26
N GLU A 145 -10.48 -14.81 0.05
CA GLU A 145 -11.47 -15.86 -0.24
C GLU A 145 -11.02 -17.22 0.34
N GLU A 146 -11.93 -17.86 1.05
CA GLU A 146 -11.78 -19.18 1.63
C GLU A 146 -13.16 -19.88 1.61
N ASP A 147 -13.22 -21.08 1.01
CA ASP A 147 -14.43 -21.90 0.88
C ASP A 147 -15.67 -21.16 0.31
N GLY A 148 -15.45 -20.28 -0.67
CA GLY A 148 -16.49 -19.49 -1.33
C GLY A 148 -16.92 -18.24 -0.58
N ALA A 149 -16.26 -17.88 0.52
CA ALA A 149 -16.55 -16.71 1.33
C ALA A 149 -15.30 -15.87 1.61
N TYR A 150 -15.48 -14.55 1.70
CA TYR A 150 -14.38 -13.65 2.05
C TYR A 150 -14.23 -13.54 3.57
N GLN A 151 -13.03 -13.87 4.08
CA GLN A 151 -12.67 -13.86 5.48
C GLN A 151 -11.66 -12.76 5.79
N ASN A 152 -11.85 -12.05 6.89
CA ASN A 152 -10.91 -11.03 7.35
C ASN A 152 -9.64 -11.68 7.90
N VAL A 153 -8.51 -11.38 7.26
CA VAL A 153 -7.17 -11.87 7.59
C VAL A 153 -6.21 -10.76 8.05
N PHE A 154 -6.64 -9.49 7.98
CA PHE A 154 -5.90 -8.33 8.48
C PHE A 154 -6.87 -7.24 8.94
N LYS A 155 -6.50 -6.55 10.02
CA LYS A 155 -7.25 -5.42 10.57
C LYS A 155 -6.30 -4.38 11.17
N ALA A 156 -6.54 -3.11 10.85
CA ALA A 156 -6.00 -1.96 11.56
C ALA A 156 -7.09 -0.90 11.74
N GLU A 157 -7.36 -0.47 12.97
CA GLU A 157 -8.45 0.47 13.31
C GLU A 157 -7.97 1.58 14.26
N GLU A 158 -6.71 1.97 14.15
CA GLU A 158 -6.14 3.08 14.90
C GLU A 158 -6.03 4.27 13.95
N PRO A 159 -7.01 5.19 13.93
CA PRO A 159 -7.03 6.28 12.98
C PRO A 159 -5.98 7.35 13.32
N PRO A 160 -5.43 8.05 12.33
CA PRO A 160 -5.60 7.85 10.90
C PRO A 160 -4.79 6.64 10.38
N VAL A 161 -5.45 5.74 9.65
CA VAL A 161 -4.83 4.56 9.05
C VAL A 161 -5.30 4.34 7.62
N TYR A 162 -4.38 3.98 6.72
CA TYR A 162 -4.70 3.64 5.34
C TYR A 162 -3.84 2.46 4.88
N ALA A 163 -4.41 1.57 4.07
CA ALA A 163 -3.72 0.41 3.54
C ALA A 163 -3.76 0.38 2.00
N GLU A 164 -2.63 0.01 1.41
CA GLU A 164 -2.41 -0.06 -0.03
C GLU A 164 -1.77 -1.40 -0.40
N ILE A 165 -1.90 -1.76 -1.68
CA ILE A 165 -1.18 -2.89 -2.27
C ILE A 165 0.02 -2.33 -3.04
N ASP A 166 1.24 -2.62 -2.57
CA ASP A 166 2.47 -2.30 -3.31
C ASP A 166 3.19 -3.60 -3.68
N ARG A 167 3.24 -3.90 -4.99
CA ARG A 167 4.02 -5.04 -5.55
C ARG A 167 3.78 -6.39 -4.84
N GLY A 168 2.56 -6.63 -4.35
CA GLY A 168 2.15 -7.86 -3.67
C GLY A 168 2.32 -7.84 -2.16
N ASP A 169 2.79 -6.72 -1.59
CA ASP A 169 2.81 -6.47 -0.16
C ASP A 169 1.64 -5.58 0.25
N LEU A 170 1.21 -5.75 1.51
CA LEU A 170 0.28 -4.85 2.14
C LEU A 170 1.07 -3.74 2.82
N VAL A 171 0.95 -2.51 2.35
CA VAL A 171 1.60 -1.35 2.96
C VAL A 171 0.56 -0.58 3.75
N VAL A 172 0.81 -0.36 5.04
CA VAL A 172 -0.08 0.36 5.94
C VAL A 172 0.62 1.61 6.44
N THR A 173 -0.01 2.76 6.19
CA THR A 173 0.45 4.06 6.69
C THR A 173 -0.39 4.47 7.89
N LYS A 174 0.28 4.88 8.96
CA LYS A 174 -0.34 5.40 10.19
C LYS A 174 0.24 6.77 10.52
N GLN A 175 -0.61 7.76 10.74
CA GLN A 175 -0.13 9.08 11.16
C GLN A 175 0.33 9.03 12.63
N VAL A 176 1.37 9.81 12.94
CA VAL A 176 1.94 9.95 14.28
C VAL A 176 1.73 11.38 14.76
N TYR A 177 1.17 11.50 15.97
CA TYR A 177 0.90 12.76 16.64
C TYR A 177 1.74 12.86 17.91
N ASP A 178 2.56 13.89 17.97
CA ASP A 178 3.26 14.28 19.19
C ASP A 178 2.32 15.02 20.14
N LYS A 179 2.77 15.16 21.38
CA LYS A 179 2.01 15.88 22.39
C LYS A 179 1.79 17.34 21.96
N GLY A 180 0.52 17.68 21.79
CA GLY A 180 0.09 19.05 21.45
C GLY A 180 -0.10 19.28 19.95
N ASP A 181 0.10 18.26 19.12
CA ASP A 181 -0.25 18.35 17.70
C ASP A 181 -1.76 18.59 17.54
N PRO A 182 -2.16 19.53 16.67
CA PRO A 182 -3.56 19.63 16.28
C PRO A 182 -3.93 18.41 15.44
N VAL A 183 -5.20 17.99 15.49
CA VAL A 183 -5.72 16.85 14.72
C VAL A 183 -5.41 16.98 13.23
N SER A 184 -5.41 18.21 12.71
CA SER A 184 -5.12 18.53 11.31
C SER A 184 -3.64 18.50 10.92
N SER A 185 -2.71 18.34 11.87
CA SER A 185 -1.27 18.46 11.60
C SER A 185 -0.46 17.45 12.43
N PRO A 186 -0.43 16.17 11.98
CA PRO A 186 0.45 15.17 12.55
C PRO A 186 1.93 15.59 12.46
N SER A 187 2.75 15.08 13.36
CA SER A 187 4.19 15.28 13.37
C SER A 187 4.95 14.34 12.44
N GLY A 188 4.36 13.20 12.10
CA GLY A 188 4.99 12.23 11.23
C GLY A 188 4.05 11.09 10.85
N GLU A 189 4.65 10.00 10.39
CA GLU A 189 3.96 8.78 10.00
C GLU A 189 4.83 7.54 10.25
N ASN A 190 4.18 6.39 10.35
CA ASN A 190 4.80 5.09 10.23
C ASN A 190 4.28 4.42 8.95
N VAL A 191 5.19 4.04 8.06
CA VAL A 191 4.90 3.21 6.89
C VAL A 191 5.35 1.80 7.22
N ILE A 192 4.41 0.85 7.22
CA ILE A 192 4.64 -0.52 7.67
C ILE A 192 4.30 -1.46 6.51
N THR A 193 5.28 -2.24 6.06
CA THR A 193 5.09 -3.26 5.02
C THR A 193 4.85 -4.60 5.68
N TYR A 194 3.74 -5.24 5.31
CA TYR A 194 3.38 -6.58 5.73
C TYR A 194 3.43 -7.55 4.55
N ARG A 195 3.88 -8.77 4.83
CA ARG A 195 3.84 -9.88 3.88
C ARG A 195 3.06 -11.05 4.45
N TRP A 196 2.36 -11.78 3.59
CA TRP A 196 1.70 -13.02 3.97
C TRP A 196 2.72 -14.13 4.20
N ALA A 197 2.73 -14.68 5.40
CA ALA A 197 3.56 -15.83 5.76
C ALA A 197 2.86 -16.65 6.85
N SER A 198 2.81 -17.97 6.66
CA SER A 198 2.23 -18.91 7.65
C SER A 198 0.83 -18.51 8.08
N ASP A 199 -0.06 -18.28 7.10
CA ASP A 199 -1.48 -17.97 7.28
C ASP A 199 -1.80 -16.66 8.01
N ARG A 200 -0.88 -15.69 7.97
CA ARG A 200 -1.10 -14.35 8.51
C ARG A 200 -0.20 -13.31 7.83
N PHE A 201 -0.55 -12.05 7.99
CA PHE A 201 0.36 -10.95 7.67
C PHE A 201 1.39 -10.76 8.79
N THR A 202 2.67 -10.75 8.42
CA THR A 202 3.80 -10.42 9.30
C THR A 202 4.45 -9.11 8.84
N GLU A 203 4.79 -8.25 9.80
CA GLU A 203 5.54 -7.03 9.53
C GLU A 203 6.95 -7.41 9.03
N GLU A 204 7.29 -6.96 7.82
CA GLU A 204 8.60 -7.14 7.20
C GLU A 204 9.47 -5.90 7.38
N TYR A 205 8.87 -4.72 7.17
CA TYR A 205 9.56 -3.45 7.25
C TYR A 205 8.71 -2.41 7.96
N ARG A 206 9.39 -1.47 8.62
CA ARG A 206 8.81 -0.28 9.20
C ARG A 206 9.74 0.90 8.99
N THR A 207 9.18 1.99 8.49
CA THR A 207 9.87 3.28 8.39
C THR A 207 9.06 4.32 9.16
N HIS A 208 9.77 5.13 9.95
CA HIS A 208 9.20 6.29 10.62
C HIS A 208 9.70 7.54 9.90
N ASN A 209 8.77 8.41 9.51
CA ASN A 209 9.08 9.67 8.85
C ASN A 209 8.59 10.83 9.72
N ASP A 210 9.48 11.77 10.02
CA ASP A 210 9.11 13.06 10.61
C ASP A 210 8.73 14.03 9.50
N TYR A 211 7.60 14.73 9.66
CA TYR A 211 7.24 15.82 8.78
C TYR A 211 7.98 17.10 9.16
N SER A 212 8.48 17.81 8.15
CA SER A 212 9.18 19.08 8.37
C SER A 212 8.25 20.12 8.98
N LYS A 213 8.70 20.75 10.06
CA LYS A 213 7.99 21.87 10.73
C LYS A 213 8.10 23.20 9.97
N ALA A 214 8.77 23.23 8.81
CA ALA A 214 9.08 24.46 8.09
C ALA A 214 7.84 25.18 7.49
N ALA A 215 6.71 24.51 7.31
CA ALA A 215 5.51 25.09 6.71
C ALA A 215 4.60 25.88 7.70
N GLY A 216 4.94 25.93 9.00
CA GLY A 216 4.09 26.51 10.04
C GLY A 216 4.27 28.00 10.35
N ASN A 217 5.25 28.68 9.74
CA ASN A 217 5.60 30.08 10.08
C ASN A 217 5.17 31.07 8.99
N ALA A 218 3.95 30.97 8.47
CA ALA A 218 3.35 32.13 7.80
C ALA A 218 2.95 33.14 8.90
N PRO A 219 3.53 34.35 8.95
CA PRO A 219 3.12 35.35 9.94
C PRO A 219 1.63 35.66 9.78
N THR A 220 0.88 35.57 10.87
CA THR A 220 -0.50 36.05 10.92
C THR A 220 -0.53 37.52 10.49
N PRO A 221 -1.33 37.91 9.47
CA PRO A 221 -1.48 39.31 9.09
C PRO A 221 -1.94 40.11 10.31
N ALA A 222 -1.24 41.20 10.62
CA ALA A 222 -1.69 42.11 11.67
C ALA A 222 -3.07 42.68 11.28
N PRO A 223 -4.00 42.82 12.25
CA PRO A 223 -5.30 43.44 11.96
C PRO A 223 -5.11 44.86 11.42
N GLU A 224 -5.82 45.18 10.34
CA GLU A 224 -5.80 46.54 9.77
C GLU A 224 -6.42 47.52 10.77
N PRO A 225 -5.83 48.72 10.96
CA PRO A 225 -6.41 49.72 11.84
C PRO A 225 -7.72 50.24 11.24
N ASP A 226 -8.80 50.17 12.04
CA ASP A 226 -10.09 50.78 11.73
C ASP A 226 -9.89 52.27 11.37
N SER A 227 -10.38 52.67 10.19
CA SER A 227 -10.43 54.06 9.73
C SER A 227 -11.78 54.70 9.99
#